data_AF-A0A813F961-F1
#
_entry.id   AF-A0A813F961-F1
#
_cell.length_a   1.000
_cell.length_b   1.000
_cell.length_c   1.000
_cell.angle_alpha   90.00
_cell.angle_beta   90.00
_cell.angle_gamma   90.00
#
_symmetry.space_group_name_H-M   'P 1'
#
loop_
_entity.id
_entity.type
_entity.pdbx_description
1 polymer ?
#
loop_
_entity_poly.entity_id
_entity_poly.type
_entity_poly.pdbx_seq_one_letter_code
_entity_poly.pdbx_strand_id
1 'polypeptide(L)'
;MQLPSLLPSLRPRHRALSPSHADATTSFDALFADVAPADADASMPAAKLADDGEAVQDVPAAAEAGALQTSSASPPRAQRETTSRVLPHPVGWQEEGILLPHEGIRFLMEELSEAVRVMDAKATRKWENLSTWYQDYFYDVVHHHYDSEELIDFPWLQTKGAIPAKILADHPELMRTMDELRDMLASGSFKPAGERAELLAKLRERVAAFVEDMHQHLAEEEEVIPKLLGEGGFTQEKEGAAVGQIIESLGLDGNKKSLPVMLHGLKLWAGEERAEAFVAEHLPLPIRLLYRTFWSADFQHRHLGLVASLPEEVDVNPFVSQGLLCQ
;
A
#
# COMPACT_ATOMS: atom_id res chain seq x y z
N MET A 1 50.06 -22.69 35.71
CA MET A 1 48.61 -22.98 35.73
C MET A 1 47.88 -21.75 35.24
N GLN A 2 47.48 -21.76 33.97
CA GLN A 2 46.66 -20.74 33.31
C GLN A 2 45.47 -21.47 32.69
N LEU A 3 44.25 -21.01 32.97
CA LEU A 3 43.01 -21.50 32.36
C LEU A 3 42.71 -20.65 31.12
N PRO A 4 42.25 -21.23 30.00
CA PRO A 4 41.82 -20.46 28.84
C PRO A 4 40.36 -20.03 28.96
N SER A 5 40.11 -18.77 28.64
CA SER A 5 38.79 -18.16 28.47
C SER A 5 38.21 -18.55 27.11
N LEU A 6 37.01 -19.12 27.11
CA LEU A 6 36.20 -19.38 25.92
C LEU A 6 34.97 -18.47 25.99
N LEU A 7 34.96 -17.41 25.18
CA LEU A 7 33.74 -16.68 24.83
C LEU A 7 33.48 -16.83 23.33
N PRO A 8 32.25 -17.14 22.91
CA PRO A 8 31.91 -17.31 21.51
C PRO A 8 31.76 -15.96 20.81
N SER A 9 32.40 -15.85 19.65
CA SER A 9 32.25 -14.75 18.69
C SER A 9 30.84 -14.76 18.11
N LEU A 10 30.04 -13.74 18.44
CA LEU A 10 28.78 -13.45 17.77
C LEU A 10 29.09 -12.74 16.46
N ARG A 11 28.89 -13.42 15.33
CA ARG A 11 28.88 -12.78 14.01
C ARG A 11 27.52 -12.11 13.76
N PRO A 12 27.48 -10.89 13.21
CA PRO A 12 26.23 -10.25 12.81
C PRO A 12 25.57 -11.03 11.67
N ARG A 13 24.27 -11.31 11.81
CA ARG A 13 23.44 -11.81 10.70
C ARG A 13 23.12 -10.63 9.79
N HIS A 14 23.77 -10.57 8.63
CA HIS A 14 23.33 -9.71 7.54
C HIS A 14 22.00 -10.26 7.00
N ARG A 15 20.91 -9.51 7.21
CA ARG A 15 19.64 -9.73 6.51
C ARG A 15 19.87 -9.26 5.08
N ALA A 16 19.72 -10.16 4.09
CA ALA A 16 19.80 -9.79 2.69
C ALA A 16 18.69 -8.79 2.40
N LEU A 17 19.06 -7.60 1.94
CA LEU A 17 18.12 -6.64 1.36
C LEU A 17 17.54 -7.29 0.11
N SER A 18 16.22 -7.21 -0.05
CA SER A 18 15.56 -7.61 -1.30
C SER A 18 16.23 -6.90 -2.47
N PRO A 19 16.46 -7.57 -3.61
CA PRO A 19 17.01 -6.90 -4.79
C PRO A 19 16.10 -5.72 -5.15
N SER A 20 16.70 -4.54 -5.32
CA SER A 20 16.03 -3.38 -5.88
C SER A 20 15.44 -3.75 -7.24
N HIS A 21 14.17 -3.39 -7.46
CA HIS A 21 13.44 -3.64 -8.71
C HIS A 21 14.05 -2.96 -9.95
N ALA A 22 15.10 -2.15 -9.79
CA ALA A 22 15.82 -1.51 -10.90
C ALA A 22 16.40 -2.52 -11.93
N ASP A 23 16.70 -3.76 -11.51
CA ASP A 23 17.25 -4.81 -12.40
C ASP A 23 16.19 -5.55 -13.24
N ALA A 24 14.89 -5.26 -13.07
CA ALA A 24 13.81 -5.91 -13.83
C ALA A 24 13.58 -5.31 -15.23
N THR A 25 14.17 -4.14 -15.52
CA THR A 25 13.94 -3.39 -16.78
C THR A 25 14.56 -4.04 -18.01
N THR A 26 15.62 -4.84 -17.88
CA THR A 26 16.31 -5.47 -19.03
C THR A 26 15.67 -6.76 -19.56
N SER A 27 14.59 -7.28 -18.97
CA SER A 27 13.96 -8.54 -19.39
C SER A 27 12.60 -8.39 -20.08
N PHE A 28 11.99 -7.20 -20.11
CA PHE A 28 10.62 -7.01 -20.60
C PHE A 28 10.54 -6.76 -22.12
N ASP A 29 11.56 -6.16 -22.73
CA ASP A 29 11.60 -5.86 -24.18
C ASP A 29 11.59 -7.12 -25.07
N ALA A 30 11.90 -8.30 -24.51
CA ALA A 30 11.94 -9.56 -25.27
C ALA A 30 10.59 -10.29 -25.37
N LEU A 31 9.55 -9.87 -24.64
CA LEU A 31 8.27 -10.61 -24.55
C LEU A 31 7.15 -10.06 -25.43
N PHE A 32 7.28 -8.85 -25.99
CA PHE A 32 6.17 -8.17 -26.67
C PHE A 32 6.48 -7.67 -28.09
N ALA A 33 7.62 -8.06 -28.67
CA ALA A 33 8.01 -7.61 -30.01
C ALA A 33 7.17 -8.19 -31.18
N ASP A 34 6.22 -9.11 -30.94
CA ASP A 34 5.55 -9.86 -32.03
C ASP A 34 4.04 -10.09 -31.85
N VAL A 35 3.32 -9.23 -31.13
CA VAL A 35 1.84 -9.32 -31.06
C VAL A 35 1.21 -8.28 -31.98
N ALA A 36 0.99 -8.68 -33.24
CA ALA A 36 0.02 -8.02 -34.12
C ALA A 36 -1.40 -8.22 -33.59
N PRO A 37 -2.34 -7.27 -33.80
CA PRO A 37 -3.69 -7.39 -33.28
C PRO A 37 -4.44 -8.49 -34.03
N ALA A 38 -4.80 -9.56 -33.33
CA ALA A 38 -5.70 -10.58 -33.83
C ALA A 38 -7.15 -10.17 -33.54
N ASP A 39 -7.94 -10.03 -34.61
CA ASP A 39 -9.40 -10.02 -34.54
C ASP A 39 -9.88 -11.33 -33.89
N ALA A 40 -10.45 -11.25 -32.70
CA ALA A 40 -10.97 -12.41 -31.97
C ALA A 40 -12.51 -12.37 -31.94
N ASP A 41 -13.11 -12.95 -32.97
CA ASP A 41 -14.46 -13.51 -32.90
C ASP A 41 -14.33 -14.93 -32.31
N ALA A 42 -14.78 -15.12 -31.07
CA ALA A 42 -14.79 -16.43 -30.42
C ALA A 42 -15.98 -16.58 -29.46
N SER A 43 -17.05 -17.19 -29.98
CA SER A 43 -18.11 -17.84 -29.22
C SER A 43 -17.55 -18.96 -28.34
N MET A 44 -17.81 -18.90 -27.02
CA MET A 44 -17.60 -20.02 -26.08
C MET A 44 -18.93 -20.69 -25.74
N PRO A 45 -19.00 -22.03 -25.63
CA PRO A 45 -20.21 -22.73 -25.21
C PRO A 45 -20.35 -22.77 -23.68
N ALA A 46 -21.59 -22.60 -23.21
CA ALA A 46 -21.97 -22.68 -21.81
C ALA A 46 -21.81 -24.11 -21.25
N ALA A 47 -21.01 -24.25 -20.20
CA ALA A 47 -20.93 -25.47 -19.39
C ALA A 47 -21.94 -25.40 -18.23
N LYS A 48 -22.81 -26.40 -18.15
CA LYS A 48 -23.78 -26.64 -17.08
C LYS A 48 -23.04 -27.33 -15.93
N LEU A 49 -22.93 -26.67 -14.78
CA LEU A 49 -22.47 -27.31 -13.54
C LEU A 49 -23.66 -27.78 -12.72
N ALA A 50 -23.59 -29.04 -12.31
CA ALA A 50 -24.55 -29.72 -11.46
C ALA A 50 -24.32 -29.35 -9.98
N ASP A 51 -25.44 -29.31 -9.27
CA ASP A 51 -25.60 -29.03 -7.85
C ASP A 51 -25.53 -30.36 -7.08
N ASP A 52 -24.47 -30.55 -6.31
CA ASP A 52 -24.34 -31.65 -5.35
C ASP A 52 -24.07 -31.04 -3.97
N GLY A 53 -25.14 -30.98 -3.16
CA GLY A 53 -25.09 -30.56 -1.77
C GLY A 53 -24.48 -31.62 -0.87
N GLU A 54 -23.43 -31.26 -0.14
CA GLU A 54 -22.95 -32.00 1.03
C GLU A 54 -22.93 -31.11 2.28
N ALA A 55 -23.50 -31.64 3.36
CA ALA A 55 -23.61 -31.01 4.66
C ALA A 55 -22.26 -31.02 5.38
N VAL A 56 -21.76 -29.82 5.72
CA VAL A 56 -20.55 -29.63 6.51
C VAL A 56 -20.89 -29.64 8.01
N GLN A 57 -20.17 -30.47 8.75
CA GLN A 57 -20.26 -30.68 10.19
C GLN A 57 -19.64 -29.52 10.99
N ASP A 58 -20.24 -29.24 12.15
CA ASP A 58 -19.84 -28.24 13.14
C ASP A 58 -18.38 -28.41 13.62
N VAL A 59 -17.62 -27.30 13.55
CA VAL A 59 -16.27 -27.18 14.12
C VAL A 59 -16.37 -26.43 15.46
N PRO A 60 -15.72 -26.90 16.54
CA PRO A 60 -15.86 -26.29 17.87
C PRO A 60 -15.15 -24.93 17.98
N ALA A 61 -15.82 -24.01 18.66
CA ALA A 61 -15.36 -22.66 18.97
C ALA A 61 -14.04 -22.66 19.76
N ALA A 62 -13.02 -22.02 19.20
CA ALA A 62 -11.77 -21.72 19.90
C ALA A 62 -11.96 -20.52 20.83
N ALA A 63 -11.32 -20.62 22.00
CA ALA A 63 -11.47 -19.75 23.15
C ALA A 63 -11.07 -18.28 22.87
N GLU A 64 -11.93 -17.37 23.31
CA GLU A 64 -11.73 -15.91 23.32
C GLU A 64 -10.58 -15.53 24.27
N ALA A 65 -9.48 -15.05 23.70
CA ALA A 65 -8.39 -14.43 24.43
C ALA A 65 -8.52 -12.90 24.39
N GLY A 66 -8.71 -12.31 25.57
CA GLY A 66 -8.36 -10.92 25.88
C GLY A 66 -9.22 -9.83 25.24
N ALA A 67 -10.23 -9.36 25.98
CA ALA A 67 -10.96 -8.15 25.66
C ALA A 67 -10.01 -6.94 25.59
N LEU A 68 -9.64 -6.55 24.36
CA LEU A 68 -9.08 -5.24 24.06
C LEU A 68 -10.09 -4.19 24.50
N GLN A 69 -9.65 -3.26 25.35
CA GLN A 69 -10.43 -2.08 25.71
C GLN A 69 -10.71 -1.28 24.43
N THR A 70 -11.89 -1.49 23.86
CA THR A 70 -12.41 -0.68 22.76
C THR A 70 -12.65 0.71 23.30
N SER A 71 -11.71 1.61 23.02
CA SER A 71 -11.90 3.05 23.12
C SER A 71 -13.26 3.40 22.52
N SER A 72 -14.11 4.04 23.32
CA SER A 72 -15.45 4.53 22.97
C SER A 72 -15.39 5.72 22.00
N ALA A 73 -14.56 5.64 20.97
CA ALA A 73 -14.61 6.56 19.86
C ALA A 73 -15.87 6.22 19.05
N SER A 74 -16.80 7.16 18.94
CA SER A 74 -17.92 7.07 18.00
C SER A 74 -17.37 6.67 16.62
N PRO A 75 -18.01 5.72 15.92
CA PRO A 75 -17.54 5.33 14.59
C PRO A 75 -17.44 6.59 13.72
N PRO A 76 -16.31 6.83 13.04
CA PRO A 76 -16.18 7.99 12.16
C PRO A 76 -17.31 7.95 11.16
N ARG A 77 -18.14 9.00 11.16
CA ARG A 77 -19.19 9.17 10.17
C ARG A 77 -18.48 9.23 8.82
N ALA A 78 -18.86 8.37 7.87
CA ALA A 78 -18.34 8.43 6.50
C ALA A 78 -18.35 9.89 6.06
N GLN A 79 -17.18 10.39 5.66
CA GLN A 79 -17.01 11.82 5.40
C GLN A 79 -17.87 12.25 4.19
N ARG A 80 -18.37 11.29 3.38
CA ARG A 80 -19.16 11.48 2.15
C ARG A 80 -18.45 12.31 1.08
N GLU A 81 -17.21 12.68 1.33
CA GLU A 81 -16.36 13.52 0.51
C GLU A 81 -14.98 12.88 0.49
N THR A 82 -14.30 12.98 -0.65
CA THR A 82 -12.92 12.52 -0.80
C THR A 82 -11.97 13.53 -0.18
N THR A 83 -10.73 13.12 0.08
CA THR A 83 -9.69 14.04 0.54
C THR A 83 -8.99 14.78 -0.62
N SER A 84 -9.38 14.49 -1.86
CA SER A 84 -8.98 15.26 -3.05
C SER A 84 -9.46 16.71 -2.99
N ARG A 85 -8.56 17.64 -3.30
CA ARG A 85 -8.87 19.08 -3.42
C ARG A 85 -9.52 19.43 -4.77
N VAL A 86 -9.40 18.54 -5.76
CA VAL A 86 -9.85 18.76 -7.15
C VAL A 86 -11.14 17.99 -7.45
N LEU A 87 -11.28 16.79 -6.89
CA LEU A 87 -12.40 15.88 -7.12
C LEU A 87 -13.12 15.52 -5.79
N PRO A 88 -13.69 16.49 -5.05
CA PRO A 88 -14.33 16.23 -3.74
C PRO A 88 -15.58 15.33 -3.85
N HIS A 89 -16.19 15.29 -5.03
CA HIS A 89 -17.38 14.50 -5.34
C HIS A 89 -17.23 13.85 -6.73
N PRO A 90 -16.49 12.74 -6.83
CA PRO A 90 -16.21 12.14 -8.12
C PRO A 90 -17.48 11.71 -8.86
N VAL A 91 -17.51 11.94 -10.17
CA VAL A 91 -18.62 11.61 -11.06
C VAL A 91 -18.12 10.69 -12.17
N GLY A 92 -18.50 9.42 -12.08
CA GLY A 92 -18.20 8.43 -13.12
C GLY A 92 -16.85 7.75 -12.92
N TRP A 93 -16.57 6.79 -13.80
CA TRP A 93 -15.45 5.86 -13.63
C TRP A 93 -14.08 6.54 -13.79
N GLN A 94 -13.96 7.58 -14.62
CA GLN A 94 -12.69 8.27 -14.86
C GLN A 94 -12.16 8.94 -13.59
N GLU A 95 -13.06 9.55 -12.81
CA GLU A 95 -12.72 10.25 -11.57
C GLU A 95 -12.63 9.26 -10.40
N GLU A 96 -13.55 8.29 -10.31
CA GLU A 96 -13.49 7.26 -9.26
C GLU A 96 -12.25 6.35 -9.41
N GLY A 97 -11.83 6.06 -10.64
CA GLY A 97 -10.71 5.18 -10.96
C GLY A 97 -9.37 5.72 -10.44
N ILE A 98 -9.07 6.99 -10.71
CA ILE A 98 -7.83 7.64 -10.22
C ILE A 98 -7.85 7.86 -8.71
N LEU A 99 -9.03 8.11 -8.11
CA LEU A 99 -9.14 8.36 -6.67
C LEU A 99 -8.96 7.10 -5.82
N LEU A 100 -9.24 5.91 -6.35
CA LEU A 100 -9.10 4.66 -5.59
C LEU A 100 -7.67 4.47 -5.02
N PRO A 101 -6.59 4.49 -5.83
CA PRO A 101 -5.23 4.46 -5.31
C PRO A 101 -4.88 5.72 -4.51
N HIS A 102 -5.28 6.91 -4.97
CA HIS A 102 -4.86 8.18 -4.38
C HIS A 102 -5.39 8.37 -2.95
N GLU A 103 -6.65 8.01 -2.67
CA GLU A 103 -7.19 8.08 -1.32
C GLU A 103 -6.50 7.08 -0.37
N GLY A 104 -6.06 5.94 -0.89
CA GLY A 104 -5.19 5.01 -0.15
C GLY A 104 -3.83 5.63 0.20
N ILE A 105 -3.21 6.33 -0.74
CA ILE A 105 -1.92 7.03 -0.52
C ILE A 105 -2.09 8.19 0.46
N ARG A 106 -3.17 8.97 0.36
CA ARG A 106 -3.47 10.05 1.32
C ARG A 106 -3.64 9.51 2.73
N PHE A 107 -4.34 8.40 2.91
CA PHE A 107 -4.42 7.70 4.20
C PHE A 107 -3.02 7.34 4.73
N LEU A 108 -2.17 6.73 3.90
CA LEU A 108 -0.79 6.40 4.28
C LEU A 108 0.04 7.65 4.66
N MET A 109 -0.14 8.78 3.97
CA MET A 109 0.55 10.04 4.27
C MET A 109 0.10 10.63 5.61
N GLU A 110 -1.18 10.54 5.92
CA GLU A 110 -1.73 10.95 7.22
C GLU A 110 -1.13 10.08 8.34
N GLU A 111 -1.12 8.76 8.17
CA GLU A 111 -0.51 7.83 9.13
C GLU A 111 0.99 8.11 9.33
N LEU A 112 1.75 8.38 8.26
CA LEU A 112 3.17 8.74 8.37
C LEU A 112 3.37 10.06 9.12
N SER A 113 2.56 11.07 8.80
CA SER A 113 2.63 12.39 9.43
C SER A 113 2.32 12.31 10.93
N GLU A 114 1.27 11.57 11.28
CA GLU A 114 0.87 11.33 12.67
C GLU A 114 1.94 10.52 13.41
N ALA A 115 2.43 9.43 12.80
CA ALA A 115 3.48 8.58 13.34
C ALA A 115 4.71 9.39 13.77
N VAL A 116 5.27 10.21 12.88
CA VAL A 116 6.46 11.02 13.22
C VAL A 116 6.15 12.10 14.24
N ARG A 117 4.90 12.59 14.32
CA ARG A 117 4.47 13.57 15.31
C ARG A 117 4.43 12.99 16.72
N VAL A 118 3.87 11.79 16.89
CA VAL A 118 3.64 11.18 18.21
C VAL A 118 4.74 10.22 18.68
N MET A 119 5.63 9.81 17.78
CA MET A 119 6.69 8.84 18.11
C MET A 119 7.62 9.33 19.22
N ASP A 120 7.89 8.45 20.20
CA ASP A 120 8.98 8.64 21.16
C ASP A 120 10.34 8.42 20.49
N ALA A 121 11.13 9.49 20.39
CA ALA A 121 12.47 9.47 19.82
C ALA A 121 13.45 8.56 20.57
N LYS A 122 13.25 8.31 21.87
CA LYS A 122 14.23 7.61 22.71
C LYS A 122 14.17 6.10 22.52
N ALA A 123 12.98 5.54 22.35
CA ALA A 123 12.77 4.10 22.25
C ALA A 123 13.20 3.53 20.89
N THR A 124 14.30 2.75 20.87
CA THR A 124 14.83 2.11 19.65
C THR A 124 13.75 1.34 18.87
N ARG A 125 12.93 0.57 19.58
CA ARG A 125 11.87 -0.25 18.96
C ARG A 125 10.84 0.56 18.16
N LYS A 126 10.65 1.84 18.49
CA LYS A 126 9.69 2.71 17.79
C LYS A 126 10.21 3.05 16.40
N TRP A 127 11.51 3.32 16.30
CA TRP A 127 12.22 3.47 15.02
C TRP A 127 12.18 2.18 14.20
N GLU A 128 12.40 1.02 14.82
CA GLU A 128 12.32 -0.28 14.15
C GLU A 128 10.90 -0.55 13.61
N ASN A 129 9.86 -0.28 14.41
CA ASN A 129 8.47 -0.46 14.01
C ASN A 129 8.07 0.51 12.90
N LEU A 130 8.40 1.80 13.01
CA LEU A 130 8.10 2.78 11.97
C LEU A 130 8.88 2.49 10.68
N SER A 131 10.16 2.12 10.78
CA SER A 131 10.96 1.72 9.61
C SER A 131 10.39 0.47 8.93
N THR A 132 9.91 -0.51 9.71
CA THR A 132 9.25 -1.72 9.17
C THR A 132 7.94 -1.36 8.48
N TRP A 133 7.09 -0.54 9.11
CA TRP A 133 5.84 -0.10 8.50
C TRP A 133 6.07 0.71 7.23
N TYR A 134 7.04 1.63 7.28
CA TYR A 134 7.38 2.47 6.14
C TYR A 134 7.83 1.61 4.96
N GLN A 135 8.71 0.64 5.19
CA GLN A 135 9.17 -0.25 4.11
C GLN A 135 8.04 -1.16 3.60
N ASP A 136 7.40 -1.92 4.50
CA ASP A 136 6.48 -3.00 4.14
C ASP A 136 5.14 -2.50 3.58
N TYR A 137 4.74 -1.25 3.89
CA TYR A 137 3.44 -0.70 3.49
C TYR A 137 3.57 0.63 2.75
N PHE A 138 4.16 1.67 3.36
CA PHE A 138 4.17 3.00 2.72
C PHE A 138 4.98 2.99 1.41
N TYR A 139 6.25 2.59 1.50
CA TYR A 139 7.23 2.62 0.42
C TYR A 139 6.81 1.70 -0.71
N ASP A 140 6.56 0.42 -0.42
CA ASP A 140 6.20 -0.55 -1.44
C ASP A 140 4.89 -0.18 -2.16
N VAL A 141 3.85 0.30 -1.44
CA VAL A 141 2.56 0.66 -2.07
C VAL A 141 2.71 1.86 -3.01
N VAL A 142 3.43 2.91 -2.59
CA VAL A 142 3.61 4.11 -3.43
C VAL A 142 4.55 3.83 -4.61
N HIS A 143 5.62 3.06 -4.42
CA HIS A 143 6.48 2.62 -5.54
C HIS A 143 5.70 1.79 -6.56
N HIS A 144 4.82 0.90 -6.09
CA HIS A 144 3.98 0.12 -6.98
C HIS A 144 2.98 0.97 -7.77
N HIS A 145 2.39 1.98 -7.15
CA HIS A 145 1.53 2.94 -7.85
C HIS A 145 2.32 3.68 -8.94
N TYR A 146 3.47 4.23 -8.60
CA TYR A 146 4.40 4.87 -9.54
C TYR A 146 4.77 3.95 -10.72
N ASP A 147 5.21 2.72 -10.44
CA ASP A 147 5.58 1.76 -11.49
C ASP A 147 4.38 1.43 -12.40
N SER A 148 3.17 1.36 -11.83
CA SER A 148 1.95 1.09 -12.59
C SER A 148 1.61 2.23 -13.55
N GLU A 149 1.82 3.47 -13.13
CA GLU A 149 1.60 4.65 -13.96
C GLU A 149 2.63 4.72 -15.09
N GLU A 150 3.92 4.65 -14.76
CA GLU A 150 5.00 4.80 -15.75
C GLU A 150 5.05 3.66 -16.77
N LEU A 151 4.76 2.42 -16.33
CA LEU A 151 4.95 1.24 -17.17
C LEU A 151 3.68 0.81 -17.89
N ILE A 152 2.50 1.19 -17.40
CA ILE A 152 1.21 0.70 -17.91
C ILE A 152 0.26 1.85 -18.25
N ASP A 153 -0.11 2.67 -17.27
CA ASP A 153 -1.20 3.64 -17.44
C ASP A 153 -0.82 4.82 -18.35
N PHE A 154 0.30 5.50 -18.08
CA PHE A 154 0.76 6.63 -18.88
C PHE A 154 1.07 6.23 -20.33
N PRO A 155 1.77 5.11 -20.63
CA PRO A 155 1.92 4.64 -22.00
C PRO A 155 0.58 4.41 -22.71
N TRP A 156 -0.42 3.87 -22.00
CA TRP A 156 -1.76 3.67 -22.55
C TRP A 156 -2.50 4.99 -22.82
N LEU A 157 -2.48 5.94 -21.89
CA LEU A 157 -3.04 7.28 -22.05
C LEU A 157 -2.37 8.05 -23.21
N GLN A 158 -1.05 7.89 -23.37
CA GLN A 158 -0.27 8.52 -24.43
C GLN A 158 -0.66 8.10 -25.86
N THR A 159 -1.44 7.02 -26.00
CA THR A 159 -1.99 6.62 -27.31
C THR A 159 -3.06 7.60 -27.84
N LYS A 160 -3.60 8.48 -26.99
CA LYS A 160 -4.67 9.43 -27.34
C LYS A 160 -4.42 10.87 -26.87
N GLY A 161 -3.48 11.11 -25.96
CA GLY A 161 -3.17 12.43 -25.43
C GLY A 161 -1.70 12.56 -25.02
N ALA A 162 -1.30 13.74 -24.55
CA ALA A 162 0.03 13.95 -23.99
C ALA A 162 -0.08 14.14 -22.48
N ILE A 163 0.71 13.39 -21.71
CA ILE A 163 0.88 13.63 -20.27
C ILE A 163 1.72 14.90 -20.11
N PRO A 164 1.28 15.86 -19.27
CA PRO A 164 2.08 17.05 -18.95
C PRO A 164 3.49 16.67 -18.47
N ALA A 165 4.49 17.35 -19.03
CA ALA A 165 5.90 17.07 -18.69
C ALA A 165 6.22 17.25 -17.19
N LYS A 166 5.42 18.04 -16.46
CA LYS A 166 5.58 18.23 -15.01
C LYS A 166 5.29 16.94 -14.24
N ILE A 167 4.16 16.25 -14.53
CA ILE A 167 3.78 15.00 -13.86
C ILE A 167 4.91 13.97 -13.99
N LEU A 168 5.43 13.78 -15.21
CA LEU A 168 6.55 12.88 -15.48
C LEU A 168 7.86 13.29 -14.79
N ALA A 169 8.07 14.59 -14.56
CA ALA A 169 9.29 15.12 -13.95
C ALA A 169 9.26 15.07 -12.41
N ASP A 170 8.07 15.13 -11.80
CA ASP A 170 7.92 15.11 -10.34
C ASP A 170 8.20 13.71 -9.77
N HIS A 171 7.79 12.67 -10.49
CA HIS A 171 7.94 11.28 -10.10
C HIS A 171 9.34 10.88 -9.61
N PRO A 172 10.45 11.07 -10.37
CA PRO A 172 11.79 10.74 -9.88
C PRO A 172 12.20 11.51 -8.62
N GLU A 173 11.73 12.75 -8.45
CA GLU A 173 12.03 13.56 -7.28
C GLU A 173 11.30 13.07 -6.02
N LEU A 174 10.04 12.67 -6.16
CA LEU A 174 9.27 12.06 -5.08
C LEU A 174 9.87 10.71 -4.66
N MET A 175 10.25 9.85 -5.61
CA MET A 175 10.89 8.56 -5.31
C MET A 175 12.22 8.73 -4.58
N ARG A 176 13.04 9.70 -4.99
CA ARG A 176 14.28 10.04 -4.28
C ARG A 176 14.01 10.52 -2.85
N THR A 177 12.96 11.32 -2.64
CA THR A 177 12.55 11.77 -1.31
C THR A 177 12.14 10.59 -0.43
N MET A 178 11.45 9.61 -0.99
CA MET A 178 11.09 8.39 -0.28
C MET A 178 12.30 7.54 0.11
N ASP A 179 13.30 7.42 -0.77
CA ASP A 179 14.58 6.77 -0.44
C ASP A 179 15.29 7.46 0.73
N GLU A 180 15.32 8.80 0.74
CA GLU A 180 15.90 9.57 1.84
C GLU A 180 15.15 9.31 3.16
N LEU A 181 13.81 9.30 3.14
CA LEU A 181 12.98 9.01 4.32
C LEU A 181 13.23 7.59 4.85
N ARG A 182 13.29 6.59 3.95
CA ARG A 182 13.65 5.20 4.30
C ARG A 182 14.98 5.16 5.05
N ASP A 183 16.00 5.82 4.50
CA ASP A 183 17.36 5.79 5.04
C ASP A 183 17.44 6.53 6.39
N MET A 184 16.71 7.65 6.53
CA MET A 184 16.57 8.36 7.81
C MET A 184 15.95 7.44 8.89
N LEU A 185 14.83 6.78 8.58
CA LEU A 185 14.14 5.87 9.49
C LEU A 185 15.04 4.70 9.91
N ALA A 186 15.69 4.05 8.95
CA ALA A 186 16.61 2.95 9.20
C ALA A 186 17.78 3.39 10.11
N SER A 187 18.34 4.58 9.85
CA SER A 187 19.46 5.11 10.64
C SER A 187 19.09 5.40 12.10
N GLY A 188 17.83 5.80 12.37
CA GLY A 188 17.37 6.13 13.71
C GLY A 188 17.44 4.96 14.68
N SER A 189 17.21 3.73 14.21
CA SER A 189 17.35 2.50 15.00
C SER A 189 18.76 2.31 15.56
N PHE A 190 19.79 2.80 14.87
CA PHE A 190 21.20 2.61 15.25
C PHE A 190 21.81 3.81 16.00
N LYS A 191 21.15 4.97 16.00
CA LYS A 191 21.67 6.18 16.64
C LYS A 191 21.57 6.14 18.18
N PRO A 192 22.47 6.82 18.90
CA PRO A 192 22.32 7.08 20.33
C PRO A 192 21.02 7.87 20.62
N ALA A 193 20.42 7.67 21.79
CA ALA A 193 19.17 8.32 22.17
C ALA A 193 19.20 9.86 22.07
N GLY A 194 20.36 10.48 22.37
CA GLY A 194 20.55 11.94 22.22
C GLY A 194 20.52 12.44 20.77
N GLU A 195 20.98 11.63 19.81
CA GLU A 195 20.97 11.98 18.38
C GLU A 195 19.62 11.70 17.71
N ARG A 196 18.84 10.74 18.24
CA ARG A 196 17.52 10.41 17.70
C ARG A 196 16.53 11.56 17.79
N ALA A 197 16.61 12.38 18.83
CA ALA A 197 15.74 13.55 18.97
C ALA A 197 15.97 14.58 17.85
N GLU A 198 17.24 14.84 17.52
CA GLU A 198 17.60 15.72 16.40
C GLU A 198 17.19 15.11 15.06
N LEU A 199 17.41 13.80 14.86
CA LEU A 199 16.99 13.10 13.66
C LEU A 199 15.46 13.14 13.48
N LEU A 200 14.69 12.95 14.57
CA LEU A 200 13.23 13.02 14.51
C LEU A 200 12.74 14.41 14.11
N ALA A 201 13.38 15.48 14.60
CA ALA A 201 13.04 16.84 14.17
C ALA A 201 13.25 17.02 12.66
N LYS A 202 14.37 16.56 12.11
CA LYS A 202 14.65 16.58 10.67
C LYS A 202 13.68 15.71 9.88
N LEU A 203 13.34 14.53 10.41
CA LEU A 203 12.39 13.61 9.79
C LEU A 203 11.00 14.26 9.68
N ARG A 204 10.53 14.93 10.73
CA ARG A 204 9.25 15.66 10.71
C ARG A 204 9.21 16.74 9.64
N GLU A 205 10.28 17.53 9.54
CA GLU A 205 10.40 18.57 8.50
C GLU A 205 10.36 17.94 7.10
N ARG A 206 11.12 16.86 6.88
CA ARG A 206 11.18 16.18 5.58
C ARG A 206 9.85 15.53 5.21
N VAL A 207 9.18 14.89 6.16
CA VAL A 207 7.84 14.30 5.96
C VAL A 207 6.81 15.38 5.63
N ALA A 208 6.81 16.51 6.34
CA ALA A 208 5.88 17.60 6.06
C ALA A 208 6.05 18.17 4.64
N ALA A 209 7.31 18.37 4.20
CA ALA A 209 7.59 18.80 2.83
C ALA A 209 7.14 17.75 1.80
N PHE A 210 7.51 16.48 2.01
CA PHE A 210 7.12 15.38 1.12
C PHE A 210 5.60 15.22 0.98
N VAL A 211 4.86 15.32 2.08
CA VAL A 211 3.38 15.21 2.06
C VAL A 211 2.76 16.36 1.26
N GLU A 212 3.27 17.59 1.37
CA GLU A 212 2.76 18.70 0.56
C GLU A 212 3.09 18.51 -0.93
N ASP A 213 4.32 18.10 -1.25
CA ASP A 213 4.75 17.82 -2.63
C ASP A 213 3.88 16.72 -3.27
N MET A 214 3.67 15.61 -2.54
CA MET A 214 2.82 14.51 -2.99
C MET A 214 1.36 14.93 -3.13
N HIS A 215 0.81 15.73 -2.21
CA HIS A 215 -0.55 16.26 -2.36
C HIS A 215 -0.72 17.13 -3.61
N GLN A 216 0.26 17.96 -3.92
CA GLN A 216 0.26 18.79 -5.12
C GLN A 216 0.31 17.92 -6.39
N HIS A 217 1.19 16.91 -6.38
CA HIS A 217 1.35 15.98 -7.49
C HIS A 217 0.05 15.17 -7.76
N LEU A 218 -0.53 14.53 -6.74
CA LEU A 218 -1.80 13.80 -6.88
C LEU A 218 -2.95 14.69 -7.38
N ALA A 219 -2.99 15.96 -6.95
CA ALA A 219 -4.01 16.90 -7.38
C ALA A 219 -3.87 17.25 -8.88
N GLU A 220 -2.65 17.34 -9.40
CA GLU A 220 -2.41 17.59 -10.82
C GLU A 220 -2.84 16.41 -11.69
N GLU A 221 -2.55 15.19 -11.26
CA GLU A 221 -3.01 13.97 -11.93
C GLU A 221 -4.53 13.86 -11.95
N GLU A 222 -5.16 14.09 -10.79
CA GLU A 222 -6.62 14.12 -10.67
C GLU A 222 -7.28 15.19 -11.53
N GLU A 223 -6.60 16.30 -11.81
CA GLU A 223 -7.08 17.31 -12.73
C GLU A 223 -6.94 16.88 -14.20
N VAL A 224 -5.85 16.19 -14.54
CA VAL A 224 -5.43 15.94 -15.93
C VAL A 224 -5.96 14.61 -16.46
N ILE A 225 -5.78 13.53 -15.71
CA ILE A 225 -6.05 12.17 -16.18
C ILE A 225 -7.52 11.96 -16.54
N PRO A 226 -8.52 12.35 -15.70
CA PRO A 226 -9.92 12.22 -16.07
C PRO A 226 -10.29 12.98 -17.35
N LYS A 227 -9.69 14.16 -17.58
CA LYS A 227 -9.91 14.94 -18.81
C LYS A 227 -9.33 14.21 -20.02
N LEU A 228 -8.12 13.65 -19.92
CA LEU A 228 -7.52 12.85 -20.98
C LEU A 228 -8.35 11.60 -21.31
N LEU A 229 -8.88 10.93 -20.29
CA LEU A 229 -9.78 9.79 -20.45
C LEU A 229 -11.05 10.19 -21.23
N GLY A 230 -11.67 11.31 -20.83
CA GLY A 230 -12.88 11.84 -21.48
C GLY A 230 -12.65 12.32 -22.91
N GLU A 231 -11.67 13.19 -23.13
CA GLU A 231 -11.37 13.80 -24.44
C GLU A 231 -10.76 12.79 -25.42
N GLY A 232 -9.97 11.84 -24.92
CA GLY A 232 -9.37 10.76 -25.71
C GLY A 232 -10.37 9.69 -26.16
N GLY A 233 -11.61 9.72 -25.66
CA GLY A 233 -12.64 8.75 -25.99
C GLY A 233 -12.32 7.35 -25.46
N PHE A 234 -11.67 7.26 -24.31
CA PHE A 234 -11.44 5.98 -23.63
C PHE A 234 -12.75 5.42 -23.09
N THR A 235 -12.79 4.10 -22.91
CA THR A 235 -13.96 3.40 -22.37
C THR A 235 -13.56 2.70 -21.08
N GLN A 236 -14.52 2.54 -20.17
CA GLN A 236 -14.31 1.82 -18.89
C GLN A 236 -13.82 0.39 -19.13
N GLU A 237 -14.24 -0.27 -20.21
CA GLU A 237 -13.77 -1.60 -20.58
C GLU A 237 -12.25 -1.62 -20.90
N LYS A 238 -11.75 -0.60 -21.60
CA LYS A 238 -10.33 -0.50 -21.93
C LYS A 238 -9.49 -0.13 -20.71
N GLU A 239 -9.99 0.76 -19.87
CA GLU A 239 -9.36 1.05 -18.58
C GLU A 239 -9.32 -0.22 -17.72
N GLY A 240 -10.42 -0.97 -17.64
CA GLY A 240 -10.47 -2.25 -16.93
C GLY A 240 -9.41 -3.26 -17.39
N ALA A 241 -9.05 -3.25 -18.68
CA ALA A 241 -7.95 -4.06 -19.20
C ALA A 241 -6.57 -3.56 -18.76
N ALA A 242 -6.35 -2.25 -18.70
CA ALA A 242 -5.12 -1.66 -18.17
C ALA A 242 -5.00 -1.91 -16.65
N VAL A 243 -6.08 -1.72 -15.90
CA VAL A 243 -6.18 -2.06 -14.46
C VAL A 243 -5.93 -3.54 -14.23
N GLY A 244 -6.41 -4.42 -15.12
CA GLY A 244 -6.09 -5.85 -15.08
C GLY A 244 -4.59 -6.12 -15.15
N GLN A 245 -3.88 -5.45 -16.06
CA GLN A 245 -2.42 -5.54 -16.17
C GLN A 245 -1.70 -5.00 -14.94
N ILE A 246 -2.21 -3.93 -14.34
CA ILE A 246 -1.70 -3.38 -13.07
C ILE A 246 -1.86 -4.40 -11.94
N ILE A 247 -3.05 -4.98 -11.79
CA ILE A 247 -3.30 -6.01 -10.77
C ILE A 247 -2.37 -7.21 -10.96
N GLU A 248 -2.13 -7.62 -12.20
CA GLU A 248 -1.21 -8.72 -12.51
C GLU A 248 0.27 -8.36 -12.21
N SER A 249 0.71 -7.15 -12.55
CA SER A 249 2.10 -6.70 -12.36
C SER A 249 2.50 -6.60 -10.88
N LEU A 250 1.54 -6.25 -10.00
CA LEU A 250 1.72 -6.24 -8.55
C LEU A 250 2.05 -7.62 -7.97
N GLY A 251 1.61 -8.70 -8.64
CA GLY A 251 1.65 -10.05 -8.09
C GLY A 251 0.91 -10.19 -6.75
N LEU A 252 1.06 -11.34 -6.08
CA LEU A 252 0.34 -11.59 -4.83
C LEU A 252 0.83 -10.72 -3.65
N ASP A 253 2.13 -10.40 -3.60
CA ASP A 253 2.70 -9.61 -2.50
C ASP A 253 2.30 -8.13 -2.59
N GLY A 254 2.39 -7.53 -3.79
CA GLY A 254 1.93 -6.17 -4.03
C GLY A 254 0.43 -6.02 -3.76
N ASN A 255 -0.40 -6.93 -4.30
CA ASN A 255 -1.84 -6.92 -4.03
C ASN A 255 -2.17 -7.07 -2.54
N LYS A 256 -1.45 -7.91 -1.79
CA LYS A 256 -1.64 -8.06 -0.35
C LYS A 256 -1.45 -6.72 0.39
N LYS A 257 -0.50 -5.89 -0.06
CA LYS A 257 -0.17 -4.61 0.57
C LYS A 257 -1.06 -3.47 0.08
N SER A 258 -1.21 -3.31 -1.24
CA SER A 258 -1.92 -2.17 -1.84
C SER A 258 -3.43 -2.26 -1.71
N LEU A 259 -4.03 -3.44 -1.94
CA LEU A 259 -5.49 -3.56 -1.99
C LEU A 259 -6.18 -3.21 -0.67
N PRO A 260 -5.72 -3.69 0.51
CA PRO A 260 -6.34 -3.27 1.78
C PRO A 260 -6.25 -1.77 2.04
N VAL A 261 -5.16 -1.11 1.62
CA VAL A 261 -4.98 0.34 1.75
C VAL A 261 -5.98 1.09 0.88
N MET A 262 -6.10 0.71 -0.40
CA MET A 262 -7.07 1.32 -1.32
C MET A 262 -8.52 1.16 -0.85
N LEU A 263 -8.88 -0.05 -0.40
CA LEU A 263 -10.22 -0.33 0.11
C LEU A 263 -10.49 0.38 1.44
N HIS A 264 -9.47 0.59 2.27
CA HIS A 264 -9.61 1.40 3.47
C HIS A 264 -9.91 2.86 3.11
N GLY A 265 -9.17 3.45 2.16
CA GLY A 265 -9.47 4.77 1.61
C GLY A 265 -10.90 4.85 1.07
N LEU A 266 -11.29 3.91 0.20
CA LEU A 266 -12.65 3.81 -0.35
C LEU A 266 -13.73 3.76 0.73
N LYS A 267 -13.51 2.97 1.80
CA LYS A 267 -14.43 2.87 2.93
C LYS A 267 -14.57 4.20 3.68
N LEU A 268 -13.51 4.99 3.83
CA LEU A 268 -13.55 6.28 4.53
C LEU A 268 -14.42 7.32 3.80
N TRP A 269 -14.30 7.41 2.46
CA TRP A 269 -15.01 8.42 1.68
C TRP A 269 -16.35 7.93 1.10
N ALA A 270 -16.41 6.70 0.57
CA ALA A 270 -17.60 6.13 -0.08
C ALA A 270 -18.46 5.25 0.86
N GLY A 271 -17.90 4.82 1.99
CA GLY A 271 -18.57 3.96 2.98
C GLY A 271 -18.39 2.45 2.74
N GLU A 272 -18.74 1.66 3.76
CA GLU A 272 -18.57 0.19 3.78
C GLU A 272 -19.21 -0.51 2.58
N GLU A 273 -20.46 -0.14 2.28
CA GLU A 273 -21.27 -0.80 1.24
C GLU A 273 -20.61 -0.68 -0.13
N ARG A 274 -20.05 0.49 -0.45
CA ARG A 274 -19.30 0.73 -1.69
C ARG A 274 -18.01 -0.08 -1.74
N ALA A 275 -17.26 -0.15 -0.64
CA ALA A 275 -16.04 -0.93 -0.58
C ALA A 275 -16.31 -2.45 -0.75
N GLU A 276 -17.35 -2.97 -0.12
CA GLU A 276 -17.74 -4.38 -0.27
C GLU A 276 -18.31 -4.69 -1.65
N ALA A 277 -19.07 -3.76 -2.26
CA ALA A 277 -19.51 -3.89 -3.65
C ALA A 277 -18.30 -3.98 -4.60
N PHE A 278 -17.30 -3.13 -4.41
CA PHE A 278 -16.06 -3.18 -5.20
C PHE A 278 -15.38 -4.55 -5.09
N VAL A 279 -15.22 -5.07 -3.87
CA VAL A 279 -14.64 -6.40 -3.63
C VAL A 279 -15.46 -7.51 -4.29
N ALA A 280 -16.79 -7.40 -4.27
CA ALA A 280 -17.67 -8.43 -4.82
C ALA A 280 -17.73 -8.44 -6.35
N GLU A 281 -17.68 -7.26 -6.98
CA GLU A 281 -17.97 -7.04 -8.40
C GLU A 281 -16.72 -6.91 -9.26
N HIS A 282 -15.63 -6.36 -8.71
CA HIS A 282 -14.43 -6.01 -9.50
C HIS A 282 -13.21 -6.89 -9.21
N LEU A 283 -13.17 -7.60 -8.09
CA LEU A 283 -12.03 -8.46 -7.77
C LEU A 283 -12.21 -9.90 -8.29
N PRO A 284 -11.18 -10.49 -8.93
CA PRO A 284 -11.18 -11.90 -9.27
C PRO A 284 -11.42 -12.78 -8.04
N LEU A 285 -12.12 -13.91 -8.20
CA LEU A 285 -12.50 -14.79 -7.10
C LEU A 285 -11.32 -15.21 -6.19
N PRO A 286 -10.13 -15.58 -6.71
CA PRO A 286 -8.98 -15.89 -5.86
C PRO A 286 -8.51 -14.70 -5.01
N ILE A 287 -8.48 -13.50 -5.58
CA ILE A 287 -8.06 -12.27 -4.89
C ILE A 287 -9.07 -11.90 -3.80
N ARG A 288 -10.37 -12.00 -4.08
CA ARG A 288 -11.44 -11.79 -3.10
C ARG A 288 -11.33 -12.74 -1.91
N LEU A 289 -11.03 -14.02 -2.16
CA LEU A 289 -10.83 -15.01 -1.10
C LEU A 289 -9.61 -14.64 -0.23
N LEU A 290 -8.47 -14.35 -0.87
CA LEU A 290 -7.24 -13.97 -0.15
C LEU A 290 -7.43 -12.69 0.67
N TYR A 291 -8.10 -11.69 0.09
CA TYR A 291 -8.42 -10.44 0.77
C TYR A 291 -9.25 -10.69 2.03
N ARG A 292 -10.38 -11.39 1.91
CA ARG A 292 -11.31 -11.62 3.02
C ARG A 292 -10.75 -12.51 4.12
N THR A 293 -9.96 -13.52 3.76
CA THR A 293 -9.47 -14.51 4.71
C THR A 293 -8.15 -14.10 5.37
N PHE A 294 -7.28 -13.38 4.66
CA PHE A 294 -5.92 -13.12 5.14
C PHE A 294 -5.53 -11.64 5.13
N TRP A 295 -5.72 -10.94 4.00
CA TRP A 295 -5.09 -9.62 3.83
C TRP A 295 -5.77 -8.52 4.64
N SER A 296 -7.09 -8.57 4.77
CA SER A 296 -7.82 -7.63 5.63
C SER A 296 -7.39 -7.74 7.10
N ALA A 297 -7.24 -8.98 7.60
CA ALA A 297 -6.75 -9.24 8.95
C ALA A 297 -5.28 -8.82 9.13
N ASP A 298 -4.40 -9.10 8.16
CA ASP A 298 -3.00 -8.64 8.19
C ASP A 298 -2.92 -7.11 8.22
N PHE A 299 -3.71 -6.42 7.40
CA PHE A 299 -3.81 -4.96 7.43
C PHE A 299 -4.27 -4.44 8.81
N GLN A 300 -5.35 -4.99 9.36
CA GLN A 300 -5.85 -4.54 10.66
C GLN A 300 -4.87 -4.83 11.81
N HIS A 301 -4.20 -5.98 11.81
CA HIS A 301 -3.35 -6.40 12.92
C HIS A 301 -1.89 -5.94 12.79
N ARG A 302 -1.30 -6.07 11.60
CA ARG A 302 0.11 -5.77 11.37
C ARG A 302 0.33 -4.33 10.96
N HIS A 303 -0.36 -3.86 9.91
CA HIS A 303 -0.19 -2.48 9.45
C HIS A 303 -0.60 -1.49 10.55
N LEU A 304 -1.88 -1.50 10.96
CA LEU A 304 -2.36 -0.54 11.96
C LEU A 304 -1.70 -0.78 13.34
N GLY A 305 -1.36 -2.03 13.66
CA GLY A 305 -0.65 -2.36 14.90
C GLY A 305 0.76 -1.76 14.97
N LEU A 306 1.49 -1.69 13.86
CA LEU A 306 2.80 -1.04 13.82
C LEU A 306 2.68 0.46 14.13
N VAL A 307 1.76 1.18 13.47
CA VAL A 307 1.59 2.64 13.67
C VAL A 307 1.01 2.93 15.06
N ALA A 308 0.00 2.18 15.51
CA ALA A 308 -0.56 2.32 16.85
C ALA A 308 0.44 2.03 17.97
N SER A 309 1.54 1.34 17.66
CA SER A 309 2.63 1.10 18.61
C SER A 309 3.61 2.27 18.74
N LEU A 310 3.44 3.38 18.02
CA LEU A 310 4.40 4.49 17.98
C LEU A 310 4.26 5.55 19.08
N PRO A 311 3.07 5.93 19.57
CA PRO A 311 2.92 6.96 20.59
C PRO A 311 3.77 6.70 21.84
N GLU A 312 4.25 7.76 22.51
CA GLU A 312 5.16 7.69 23.66
C GLU A 312 4.58 6.85 24.82
N GLU A 313 3.29 6.95 25.05
CA GLU A 313 2.55 6.27 26.11
C GLU A 313 2.36 4.76 25.89
N VAL A 314 2.61 4.25 24.69
CA VAL A 314 2.40 2.83 24.36
C VAL A 314 3.68 2.02 24.63
N ASP A 315 3.70 1.24 25.71
CA ASP A 315 4.87 0.41 26.07
C ASP A 315 4.82 -1.03 25.50
N VAL A 316 3.73 -1.41 24.85
CA VAL A 316 3.58 -2.75 24.27
C VAL A 316 4.18 -2.79 22.86
N ASN A 317 5.00 -3.81 22.58
CA ASN A 317 5.36 -4.14 21.21
C ASN A 317 4.42 -5.27 20.72
N PRO A 318 3.50 -4.99 19.78
CA PRO A 318 2.51 -5.97 19.34
C PRO A 318 3.13 -7.21 18.67
N PHE A 319 4.42 -7.19 18.32
CA PHE A 319 5.09 -8.27 17.58
C PHE A 319 6.17 -9.01 18.38
N VAL A 320 6.52 -8.54 19.58
CA VAL A 320 7.55 -9.21 20.43
C VAL A 320 6.95 -10.38 21.22
N SER A 321 5.62 -10.46 21.35
CA SER A 321 4.95 -11.45 22.21
C SER A 321 4.58 -12.78 21.54
N GLN A 322 4.81 -12.99 20.24
CA GLN A 322 4.49 -14.28 19.59
C GLN A 322 5.64 -15.29 19.58
N GLY A 323 6.85 -14.88 19.97
CA GLY A 323 7.94 -15.82 20.18
C GLY A 323 7.87 -16.41 21.59
N LEU A 324 7.13 -17.51 21.80
CA LEU A 324 7.43 -18.59 22.79
C LEU A 324 6.32 -19.64 23.05
N LEU A 325 5.14 -19.61 22.42
CA LEU A 325 4.07 -20.59 22.71
C LEU A 325 3.62 -21.46 21.51
N CYS A 326 4.52 -21.70 20.55
CA CYS A 326 4.42 -22.85 19.66
C CYS A 326 5.69 -23.71 19.82
N GLN A 327 5.76 -24.45 20.92
CA GLN A 327 6.53 -25.68 21.07
C GLN A 327 5.55 -26.81 21.38
#